data_AF-A0A3A3G4R8-F1
#
_entry.id   AF-A0A3A3G4R8-F1
#
_cell.length_a   1.000
_cell.length_b   1.000
_cell.length_c   1.000
_cell.angle_alpha   90.00
_cell.angle_beta   90.00
_cell.angle_gamma   90.00
#
_symmetry.space_group_name_H-M   'P 1'
#
loop_
_entity.id
_entity.type
_entity.pdbx_description
1 polymer ?
#
loop_
_entity_poly.entity_id
_entity_poly.type
_entity_poly.pdbx_seq_one_letter_code
_entity_poly.pdbx_strand_id
1 'polypeptide(L)'
;MSPHSLEEFLQRKDVRFALAIVCGFLCGQGIYLLMYATSGAEAMRGGGELLLWGSLAWSNLLRLHDATMPNIRFALYVGAGLIVASWLM
;
A
#
# COMPACT_ATOMS: atom_id res chain seq x y z
N MET A 1 -16.00 -5.45 -19.78
CA MET A 1 -15.44 -4.10 -19.52
C MET A 1 -14.19 -3.96 -20.35
N SER A 2 -14.07 -2.92 -21.18
CA SER A 2 -12.83 -2.72 -21.95
C SER A 2 -11.73 -2.28 -20.97
N PRO A 3 -10.48 -2.74 -21.13
CA PRO A 3 -9.38 -2.38 -20.24
C PRO A 3 -9.15 -0.86 -20.19
N HIS A 4 -9.48 -0.14 -21.27
CA HIS A 4 -9.40 1.32 -21.32
C HIS A 4 -10.34 2.02 -20.34
N SER A 5 -11.55 1.49 -20.09
CA SER A 5 -12.49 2.16 -19.19
C SER A 5 -12.06 2.12 -17.72
N LEU A 6 -11.37 1.05 -17.32
CA LEU A 6 -10.91 0.88 -15.94
C LEU A 6 -9.67 1.72 -15.66
N GLU A 7 -8.74 1.79 -16.61
CA GLU A 7 -7.57 2.65 -16.48
C GLU A 7 -7.96 4.13 -16.42
N GLU A 8 -8.84 4.59 -17.30
CA GLU A 8 -9.39 5.94 -17.24
C GLU A 8 -10.08 6.25 -15.92
N PHE A 9 -10.82 5.27 -15.37
CA PHE A 9 -11.47 5.40 -14.07
C PHE A 9 -10.44 5.57 -12.93
N LEU A 10 -9.41 4.73 -12.89
CA LEU A 10 -8.34 4.79 -11.88
C LEU A 10 -7.47 6.05 -11.99
N GLN A 11 -7.47 6.73 -13.13
CA GLN A 11 -6.76 7.99 -13.32
C GLN A 11 -7.53 9.21 -12.80
N ARG A 12 -8.84 9.09 -12.51
CA ARG A 12 -9.64 10.21 -11.96
C ARG A 12 -9.11 10.66 -10.59
N LYS A 13 -9.03 11.97 -10.37
CA LYS A 13 -8.52 12.55 -9.12
C LYS A 13 -9.33 12.09 -7.90
N ASP A 14 -10.65 12.06 -8.01
CA ASP A 14 -11.53 11.62 -6.92
C ASP A 14 -11.29 10.15 -6.55
N VAL A 15 -11.05 9.30 -7.56
CA VAL A 15 -10.75 7.88 -7.36
C VAL A 15 -9.38 7.71 -6.71
N ARG A 16 -8.35 8.44 -7.17
CA ARG A 16 -7.02 8.43 -6.55
C ARG A 16 -7.07 8.90 -5.10
N PHE A 17 -7.86 9.93 -4.79
CA PHE A 17 -8.03 10.42 -3.43
C PHE A 17 -8.72 9.37 -2.54
N ALA A 18 -9.79 8.74 -3.04
CA ALA A 18 -10.44 7.63 -2.33
C ALA A 18 -9.47 6.45 -2.11
N LEU A 19 -8.69 6.08 -3.13
CA LEU A 19 -7.66 5.04 -3.01
C LEU A 19 -6.57 5.41 -2.01
N ALA A 20 -6.14 6.68 -1.97
CA ALA A 20 -5.16 7.16 -1.00
C ALA A 20 -5.69 7.03 0.44
N ILE A 21 -6.96 7.39 0.67
CA ILE A 21 -7.61 7.22 1.98
C ILE A 21 -7.70 5.75 2.37
N VAL A 22 -8.20 4.89 1.47
CA VAL A 22 -8.34 3.45 1.75
C VAL A 22 -6.98 2.82 2.05
N CYS A 23 -5.97 3.10 1.23
CA CYS A 23 -4.61 2.61 1.48
C CYS A 23 -4.03 3.20 2.77
N GLY A 24 -4.33 4.46 3.09
CA GLY A 24 -3.91 5.09 4.35
C GLY A 24 -4.52 4.41 5.57
N PHE A 25 -5.80 4.05 5.50
CA PHE A 25 -6.48 3.29 6.56
C PHE A 25 -5.85 1.90 6.74
N LEU A 26 -5.61 1.17 5.65
CA LEU A 26 -4.94 -0.15 5.69
C LEU A 26 -3.50 -0.05 6.19
N CYS A 27 -2.79 1.04 5.89
CA CYS A 27 -1.48 1.33 6.46
C CYS A 27 -1.56 1.50 7.98
N GLY A 28 -2.62 2.15 8.48
CA GLY A 28 -2.90 2.27 9.92
C GLY A 28 -3.06 0.92 10.62
N GLN A 29 -3.71 -0.06 9.97
CA GLN A 29 -3.76 -1.43 10.47
C GLN A 29 -2.35 -2.05 10.58
N GLY A 30 -1.51 -1.88 9.55
CA GLY A 30 -0.14 -2.36 9.57
C GLY A 30 0.70 -1.74 10.70
N ILE A 31 0.54 -0.44 10.94
CA ILE A 31 1.17 0.27 12.09
C ILE A 31 0.70 -0.33 13.41
N TYR A 32 -0.62 -0.51 13.58
CA TYR A 32 -1.18 -1.11 14.79
C TYR A 32 -0.61 -2.51 15.02
N LEU A 33 -0.63 -3.37 14.00
CA LEU A 33 -0.10 -4.73 14.09
C LEU A 33 1.40 -4.74 14.44
N LEU A 34 2.18 -3.81 13.87
CA LEU A 34 3.60 -3.68 14.18
C LEU A 34 3.84 -3.21 15.62
N MET A 35 3.02 -2.28 16.14
CA MET A 35 3.13 -1.76 17.51
C MET A 35 2.78 -2.80 18.58
N TYR A 36 1.86 -3.72 18.28
CA TYR A 36 1.36 -4.72 19.21
C TYR A 36 1.80 -6.15 18.86
N ALA A 37 2.79 -6.30 17.98
CA ALA A 37 3.28 -7.61 17.55
C ALA A 37 3.87 -8.39 18.73
N THR A 38 3.42 -9.63 18.89
CA THR A 38 3.90 -10.59 19.90
C THR A 38 4.80 -11.67 19.31
N SER A 39 4.82 -11.79 17.98
CA SER A 39 5.66 -12.73 17.23
C SER A 39 6.39 -12.06 16.06
N GLY A 40 7.47 -12.70 15.59
CA GLY A 40 8.19 -12.27 14.39
C GLY A 40 7.29 -12.27 13.15
N ALA A 41 6.39 -13.25 13.02
CA ALA A 41 5.41 -13.33 11.94
C ALA A 41 4.47 -12.12 11.91
N GLU A 42 3.94 -11.71 13.07
CA GLU A 42 3.11 -10.51 13.19
C GLU A 42 3.88 -9.23 12.86
N ALA A 43 5.12 -9.10 13.33
CA ALA A 43 5.96 -7.95 13.02
C ALA A 43 6.27 -7.86 11.51
N MET A 44 6.55 -8.99 10.85
CA MET A 44 6.74 -9.02 9.40
C MET A 44 5.45 -8.67 8.65
N ARG A 45 4.29 -9.16 9.10
CA ARG A 45 3.01 -8.82 8.49
C ARG A 45 2.70 -7.33 8.65
N GLY A 46 2.86 -6.77 9.86
CA GLY A 46 2.64 -5.36 10.14
C GLY A 46 3.58 -4.45 9.34
N GLY A 47 4.87 -4.79 9.30
CA GLY A 47 5.85 -4.09 8.46
C GLY A 47 5.55 -4.20 6.97
N GLY A 48 5.09 -5.37 6.52
CA GLY A 48 4.68 -5.61 5.14
C GLY A 48 3.44 -4.80 4.73
N GLU A 49 2.42 -4.76 5.58
CA GLU A 49 1.21 -3.95 5.42
C GLU A 49 1.55 -2.46 5.39
N LEU A 50 2.41 -1.99 6.30
CA LEU A 50 2.88 -0.60 6.34
C LEU A 50 3.59 -0.23 5.04
N LEU A 51 4.53 -1.04 4.57
CA LEU A 51 5.27 -0.77 3.34
C LEU A 51 4.37 -0.82 2.11
N LEU A 52 3.50 -1.83 2.00
CA LEU A 52 2.62 -2.00 0.84
C LEU A 52 1.58 -0.88 0.78
N TRP A 53 0.77 -0.75 1.83
CA TRP A 53 -0.34 0.19 1.84
C TRP A 53 0.14 1.63 1.96
N GLY A 54 1.19 1.90 2.75
CA GLY A 54 1.81 3.22 2.83
C GLY A 54 2.36 3.67 1.47
N SER A 55 3.02 2.79 0.73
CA SER A 55 3.52 3.10 -0.61
C SER A 55 2.40 3.32 -1.63
N LEU A 56 1.31 2.55 -1.56
CA LEU A 56 0.14 2.78 -2.43
C LEU A 56 -0.59 4.08 -2.08
N ALA A 57 -0.76 4.38 -0.80
CA ALA A 57 -1.35 5.64 -0.35
C ALA A 57 -0.52 6.83 -0.84
N TRP A 58 0.79 6.77 -0.63
CA TRP A 58 1.73 7.80 -1.08
C TRP A 58 1.75 7.93 -2.60
N SER A 59 1.76 6.81 -3.34
CA SER A 59 1.72 6.85 -4.80
C SER A 59 0.43 7.49 -5.32
N ASN A 60 -0.72 7.23 -4.70
CA ASN A 60 -1.99 7.83 -5.12
C ASN A 60 -2.00 9.33 -4.80
N LEU A 61 -1.49 9.72 -3.63
CA LEU A 61 -1.38 11.13 -3.23
C LEU A 61 -0.46 11.92 -4.17
N LEU A 62 0.75 11.43 -4.46
CA LEU A 62 1.68 12.10 -5.37
C LEU A 62 1.10 12.31 -6.77
N ARG A 63 0.36 11.30 -7.26
CA ARG A 63 -0.32 11.35 -8.55
C ARG A 63 -1.50 12.34 -8.59
N LEU A 64 -1.94 12.91 -7.47
CA LEU A 64 -2.88 14.04 -7.46
C LEU A 64 -2.19 15.37 -7.80
N HIS A 65 -0.88 15.45 -7.54
CA HIS A 65 -0.01 16.60 -7.79
C HIS A 65 0.88 16.42 -9.03
N ASP A 66 0.52 15.48 -9.92
CA ASP A 66 1.29 15.11 -11.11
C ASP A 66 2.75 14.71 -10.81
N ALA A 67 3.02 14.31 -9.57
CA ALA A 67 4.31 13.85 -9.10
C ALA A 67 4.38 12.31 -9.09
N THR A 68 5.59 11.78 -9.23
CA THR A 68 5.86 10.35 -9.07
C THR A 68 7.11 10.16 -8.22
N MET A 69 7.14 9.10 -7.41
CA MET A 69 8.31 8.76 -6.61
C MET A 69 9.08 7.62 -7.30
N PRO A 70 10.35 7.85 -7.67
CA PRO A 70 11.19 6.78 -8.19
C PRO A 70 11.38 5.72 -7.09
N ASN A 71 11.47 4.46 -7.49
CA ASN A 71 11.70 3.30 -6.61
C ASN A 71 10.56 2.93 -5.64
N ILE A 72 9.38 3.54 -5.73
CA ILE A 72 8.22 3.13 -4.90
C ILE A 72 7.82 1.66 -5.11
N ARG A 73 8.11 1.11 -6.30
CA ARG A 73 7.90 -0.31 -6.63
C ARG A 73 8.70 -1.25 -5.73
N PHE A 74 9.90 -0.85 -5.31
CA PHE A 74 10.70 -1.66 -4.40
C PHE A 74 9.99 -1.85 -3.05
N ALA A 75 9.48 -0.76 -2.48
CA ALA A 75 8.72 -0.80 -1.24
C ALA A 75 7.43 -1.63 -1.38
N LEU A 76 6.74 -1.55 -2.52
CA LEU A 76 5.59 -2.41 -2.82
C LEU A 76 5.95 -3.91 -2.84
N TYR A 77 7.04 -4.28 -3.53
CA TYR A 77 7.45 -5.67 -3.64
C TYR A 77 7.98 -6.23 -2.32
N VAL A 78 8.77 -5.44 -1.58
CA VAL A 78 9.22 -5.82 -0.23
C VAL A 78 8.02 -5.98 0.70
N GLY A 79 7.08 -5.02 0.69
CA GLY A 79 5.87 -5.09 1.50
C GLY A 79 5.04 -6.34 1.23
N ALA A 80 4.76 -6.61 -0.05
CA ALA A 80 4.07 -7.83 -0.46
C ALA A 80 4.84 -9.10 -0.07
N GLY A 81 6.16 -9.11 -0.24
CA GLY A 81 7.02 -10.23 0.13
C GLY A 81 7.01 -10.54 1.63
N LEU A 82 7.05 -9.50 2.48
CA LEU A 82 6.97 -9.66 3.93
C LEU A 82 5.60 -10.20 4.38
N ILE A 83 4.52 -9.73 3.76
CA ILE A 83 3.19 -10.28 4.00
C ILE A 83 3.18 -11.76 3.65
N VAL A 84 3.63 -12.15 2.45
CA VAL A 84 3.67 -13.57 2.04
C VAL A 84 4.55 -14.40 2.97
N ALA A 85 5.74 -13.92 3.31
CA ALA A 85 6.66 -14.61 4.22
C ALA A 85 6.05 -14.85 5.61
N SER A 86 5.25 -13.90 6.11
CA SER A 86 4.56 -14.05 7.40
C SER A 86 3.53 -15.18 7.45
N TRP A 87 3.10 -15.73 6.30
CA TRP A 87 2.19 -16.88 6.25
C TRP A 87 2.93 -18.22 6.27
N LEU A 88 4.25 -18.21 6.08
CA LEU A 88 5.09 -19.40 5.98
C LEU A 88 5.88 -19.69 7.27
N MET A 89 5.75 -18.83 8.28
CA MET A 89 6.42 -18.90 9.59
C MET A 89 5.38 -19.03 10.69
#